data_AF-A0A7G7W6Z7-F1
#
_entry.id   AF-A0A7G7W6Z7-F1
#
_cell.length_a   1.000
_cell.length_b   1.000
_cell.length_c   1.000
_cell.angle_alpha   90.00
_cell.angle_beta   90.00
_cell.angle_gamma   90.00
#
_symmetry.space_group_name_H-M   'P 1'
#
loop_
_entity.id
_entity.type
_entity.pdbx_description
1 polymer ?
#
loop_
_entity_poly.entity_id
_entity_poly.type
_entity_poly.pdbx_seq_one_letter_code
_entity_poly.pdbx_strand_id
1 'polypeptide(L)'
;MYDEQYENHFLNIRASRAVFLQFAQYTATALAGTPSAALKKLTAPFQQLVTDLEQGLTARAGQAGSGQGGTLTQDEAIGQIQEFVRETNDVLLVPRYRKQPATLRELLPQGLDYLTGAAKKDLPTRFEAFVKKLEAYAADLGAQPATDGRALLAALATATTARTKTRLAETATISTLGTDWRALCEALWQVHCVGLAEYYQEPAKARTLFAYHLLKSRNGGKKKPAPQLVA
;
A
#
# COMPACT_ATOMS: atom_id res chain seq x y z
N MET A 1 13.44 1.05 -32.65
CA MET A 1 13.61 -0.35 -32.24
C MET A 1 12.38 -0.70 -31.42
N TYR A 2 11.38 -1.34 -32.03
CA TYR A 2 10.08 -1.63 -31.42
C TYR A 2 10.17 -2.88 -30.53
N ASP A 3 11.17 -2.93 -29.66
CA ASP A 3 11.43 -4.07 -28.74
C ASP A 3 10.71 -3.91 -27.40
N GLU A 4 9.61 -3.15 -27.34
CA GLU A 4 8.68 -3.29 -26.22
C GLU A 4 7.99 -4.63 -26.39
N GLN A 5 8.42 -5.62 -25.60
CA GLN A 5 7.84 -6.95 -25.57
C GLN A 5 6.32 -6.80 -25.33
N TYR A 6 5.53 -7.26 -26.30
CA TYR A 6 4.06 -7.30 -26.19
C TYR A 6 3.66 -8.42 -25.23
N GLU A 7 3.91 -8.18 -23.94
CA GLU A 7 3.72 -9.15 -22.87
C GLU A 7 2.30 -9.13 -22.32
N ASN A 8 1.85 -10.29 -21.83
CA ASN A 8 0.59 -10.40 -21.09
C ASN A 8 0.67 -9.58 -19.78
N HIS A 9 0.11 -8.36 -19.80
CA HIS A 9 0.14 -7.46 -18.63
C HIS A 9 -0.71 -7.98 -17.46
N PHE A 10 -1.62 -8.94 -17.67
CA PHE A 10 -2.40 -9.53 -16.59
C PHE A 10 -1.53 -10.35 -15.62
N LEU A 11 -0.42 -10.93 -16.11
CA LEU A 11 0.59 -11.59 -15.27
C LEU A 11 1.24 -10.65 -14.25
N ASN A 12 1.19 -9.34 -14.52
CA ASN A 12 1.79 -8.30 -13.69
C ASN A 12 0.79 -7.61 -12.74
N ILE A 13 -0.47 -8.08 -12.68
CA ILE A 13 -1.46 -7.51 -11.77
C ILE A 13 -1.02 -7.66 -10.30
N ARG A 14 -1.19 -6.59 -9.54
CA ARG A 14 -0.90 -6.50 -8.11
C ARG A 14 -2.20 -6.21 -7.36
N ALA A 15 -2.81 -7.23 -6.79
CA ALA A 15 -4.07 -7.16 -6.06
C ALA A 15 -4.11 -8.27 -4.98
N SER A 16 -5.00 -8.14 -3.99
CA SER A 16 -5.30 -9.29 -3.13
C SER A 16 -6.06 -10.35 -3.93
N ARG A 17 -6.07 -11.60 -3.44
CA ARG A 17 -6.85 -12.69 -4.08
C ARG A 17 -8.33 -12.34 -4.26
N ALA A 18 -8.94 -11.73 -3.23
CA ALA A 18 -10.35 -11.33 -3.28
C ALA A 18 -10.60 -10.24 -4.34
N VAL A 19 -9.72 -9.24 -4.42
CA VAL A 19 -9.80 -8.18 -5.44
C VAL A 19 -9.60 -8.75 -6.85
N PHE A 20 -8.68 -9.72 -7.01
CA PHE A 20 -8.48 -10.38 -8.28
C PHE A 20 -9.66 -11.26 -8.69
N LEU A 21 -10.26 -12.00 -7.75
CA LEU A 21 -11.50 -12.75 -8.01
C LEU A 21 -12.62 -11.80 -8.46
N GLN A 22 -12.83 -10.69 -7.75
CA GLN A 22 -13.82 -9.68 -8.15
C GLN A 22 -13.55 -9.11 -9.56
N PHE A 23 -12.28 -8.85 -9.88
CA PHE A 23 -11.87 -8.41 -11.23
C PHE A 23 -12.22 -9.46 -12.29
N ALA A 24 -11.96 -10.74 -12.02
CA ALA A 24 -12.27 -11.84 -12.93
C ALA A 24 -13.79 -12.06 -13.06
N GLN A 25 -14.55 -12.04 -11.95
CA GLN A 25 -16.02 -12.16 -11.94
C GLN A 25 -16.69 -11.03 -12.74
N TYR A 26 -16.19 -9.79 -12.62
CA TYR A 26 -16.65 -8.69 -13.46
C TYR A 26 -16.43 -8.99 -14.94
N THR A 27 -15.23 -9.49 -15.29
CA THR A 27 -14.89 -9.82 -16.68
C THR A 27 -15.78 -10.94 -17.23
N ALA A 28 -16.06 -11.97 -16.43
CA ALA A 28 -17.00 -13.04 -16.79
C ALA A 28 -18.42 -12.50 -17.04
N THR A 29 -18.89 -11.59 -16.20
CA THR A 29 -20.21 -10.95 -16.35
C THR A 29 -20.27 -10.10 -17.62
N ALA A 30 -19.23 -9.31 -17.89
CA ALA A 30 -19.15 -8.48 -19.09
C ALA A 30 -19.06 -9.33 -20.37
N LEU A 31 -18.34 -10.46 -20.32
CA LEU A 31 -18.29 -11.44 -21.41
C LEU A 31 -19.65 -12.07 -21.69
N ALA A 32 -20.39 -12.48 -20.65
CA ALA A 32 -21.71 -13.07 -20.81
C ALA A 32 -22.71 -12.08 -21.45
N GLY A 33 -22.59 -10.79 -21.13
CA GLY A 33 -23.42 -9.72 -21.69
C GLY A 33 -22.97 -9.17 -23.05
N THR A 34 -21.86 -9.63 -23.61
CA THR A 34 -21.34 -9.07 -24.87
C THR A 34 -22.19 -9.48 -26.08
N PRO A 35 -22.39 -8.60 -27.08
CA PRO A 35 -23.01 -8.99 -28.35
C PRO A 35 -22.06 -9.74 -29.29
N SER A 36 -20.74 -9.70 -29.08
CA SER A 36 -19.75 -10.32 -29.97
C SER A 36 -19.76 -11.85 -29.88
N ALA A 37 -19.98 -12.53 -31.00
CA ALA A 37 -19.95 -13.99 -31.07
C ALA A 37 -18.54 -14.56 -30.77
N ALA A 38 -17.47 -13.84 -31.13
CA ALA A 38 -16.10 -14.26 -30.83
C ALA A 38 -15.83 -14.24 -29.33
N LEU A 39 -16.24 -13.16 -28.63
CA LEU A 39 -16.10 -13.06 -27.18
C LEU A 39 -17.02 -14.04 -26.43
N LYS A 40 -18.24 -14.31 -26.93
CA LYS A 40 -19.15 -15.31 -26.34
C LYS A 40 -18.53 -16.71 -26.27
N LYS A 41 -17.73 -17.11 -27.27
CA LYS A 41 -17.03 -18.41 -27.27
C LYS A 41 -16.06 -18.56 -26.10
N LEU A 42 -15.55 -17.45 -25.56
CA LEU A 42 -14.63 -17.45 -24.42
C LEU A 42 -15.34 -17.47 -23.07
N THR A 43 -16.66 -17.27 -23.02
CA THR A 43 -17.40 -17.08 -21.76
C THR A 43 -17.37 -18.34 -20.88
N ALA A 44 -17.78 -19.48 -21.43
CA ALA A 44 -17.79 -20.76 -20.71
C ALA A 44 -16.40 -21.17 -20.16
N PRO A 45 -15.31 -21.23 -20.96
CA PRO A 45 -14.01 -21.61 -20.44
C PRO A 45 -13.47 -20.59 -19.42
N PHE A 46 -13.72 -19.29 -19.62
CA PHE A 46 -13.31 -18.26 -18.67
C PHE A 46 -14.06 -18.40 -17.33
N GLN A 47 -15.36 -18.67 -17.36
CA GLN A 47 -16.17 -18.79 -16.16
C GLN A 47 -15.82 -20.04 -15.34
N GLN A 48 -15.38 -21.11 -15.98
CA GLN A 48 -14.84 -22.27 -15.28
C GLN A 48 -13.60 -21.89 -14.46
N LEU A 49 -12.64 -21.16 -15.06
CA LEU A 49 -11.43 -20.71 -14.35
C LEU A 49 -11.74 -19.78 -13.17
N VAL A 50 -12.78 -18.94 -13.29
CA VAL A 50 -13.25 -18.10 -12.18
C VAL A 50 -13.83 -18.96 -11.05
N THR A 51 -14.60 -19.99 -11.39
CA THR A 51 -15.20 -20.92 -10.42
C THR A 51 -14.12 -21.71 -9.68
N ASP A 52 -13.12 -22.22 -10.39
CA ASP A 52 -12.01 -22.96 -9.81
C ASP A 52 -11.22 -22.08 -8.81
N LEU A 53 -10.99 -20.82 -9.18
CA LEU A 53 -10.37 -19.85 -8.28
C LEU A 53 -11.21 -19.59 -7.02
N GLU A 54 -12.52 -19.45 -7.15
CA GLU A 54 -13.45 -19.23 -6.04
C GLU A 54 -13.47 -20.42 -5.06
N GLN A 55 -13.49 -21.65 -5.59
CA GLN A 55 -13.39 -22.87 -4.78
C GLN A 55 -12.04 -22.98 -4.06
N GLY A 56 -10.95 -22.61 -4.73
CA GLY A 56 -9.62 -22.57 -4.13
C GLY A 56 -9.51 -21.56 -2.97
N LEU A 57 -10.35 -20.52 -2.95
CA LEU A 57 -10.40 -19.52 -1.88
C LEU A 57 -11.22 -19.99 -0.68
N THR A 58 -12.41 -20.56 -0.91
CA THR A 58 -13.27 -21.06 0.17
C THR A 58 -12.61 -22.21 0.94
N ALA A 59 -11.89 -23.10 0.27
CA ALA A 59 -11.15 -24.19 0.91
C ALA A 59 -10.03 -23.70 1.87
N ARG A 60 -9.40 -22.55 1.58
CA ARG A 60 -8.33 -21.99 2.42
C ARG A 60 -8.82 -21.02 3.50
N ALA A 61 -10.00 -20.41 3.33
CA ALA A 61 -10.59 -19.53 4.33
C ALA A 61 -10.83 -20.25 5.68
N GLY A 62 -11.03 -21.57 5.67
CA GLY A 62 -11.09 -22.40 6.88
C GLY A 62 -9.78 -22.53 7.68
N GLN A 63 -8.66 -21.99 7.18
CA GLN A 63 -7.33 -22.09 7.83
C GLN A 63 -6.73 -20.75 8.28
N ALA A 64 -7.37 -19.61 8.02
CA ALA A 64 -6.81 -18.29 8.35
C ALA A 64 -7.35 -17.77 9.69
N GLY A 65 -6.57 -17.99 10.76
CA GLY A 65 -6.87 -17.53 12.11
C GLY A 65 -6.97 -16.01 12.25
N SER A 66 -7.93 -15.61 13.07
CA SER A 66 -7.94 -14.47 14.01
C SER A 66 -7.30 -13.13 13.58
N GLY A 67 -8.16 -12.13 13.37
CA GLY A 67 -8.02 -10.85 14.08
C GLY A 67 -7.04 -9.84 13.50
N GLN A 68 -7.47 -9.10 12.47
CA GLN A 68 -6.97 -7.73 12.25
C GLN A 68 -7.54 -6.82 13.35
N GLY A 69 -6.97 -6.91 14.55
CA GLY A 69 -7.07 -5.86 15.56
C GLY A 69 -6.25 -4.65 15.10
N GLY A 70 -6.85 -3.46 15.20
CA GLY A 70 -6.31 -2.19 14.68
C GLY A 70 -4.82 -2.02 14.93
N THR A 71 -4.01 -2.28 13.91
CA THR A 71 -2.57 -2.04 13.96
C THR A 71 -2.35 -0.56 13.71
N LEU A 72 -1.76 0.13 14.67
CA LEU A 72 -1.40 1.55 14.56
C LEU A 72 -0.62 1.78 13.26
N THR A 73 -1.11 2.68 12.42
CA THR A 73 -0.53 2.94 11.10
C THR A 73 0.80 3.69 11.24
N GLN A 74 1.63 3.64 10.20
CA GLN A 74 2.90 4.37 10.19
C GLN A 74 2.68 5.89 10.36
N ASP A 75 1.60 6.42 9.80
CA ASP A 75 1.31 7.85 9.86
C ASP A 75 0.82 8.28 11.25
N GLU A 76 0.05 7.42 11.93
CA GLU A 76 -0.33 7.61 13.33
C GLU A 76 0.90 7.54 14.26
N ALA A 77 1.81 6.58 14.06
CA ALA A 77 3.05 6.49 14.82
C ALA A 77 3.94 7.74 14.64
N ILE A 78 4.00 8.27 13.42
CA ILE A 78 4.73 9.52 13.13
C ILE A 78 4.08 10.70 13.84
N GLY A 79 2.74 10.80 13.81
CA GLY A 79 2.00 11.85 14.52
C GLY A 79 2.28 11.84 16.02
N GLN A 80 2.25 10.67 16.65
CA GLN A 80 2.56 10.49 18.07
C GLN A 80 4.01 10.90 18.41
N ILE A 81 4.98 10.60 17.54
CA ILE A 81 6.37 11.05 17.72
C ILE A 81 6.45 12.59 17.66
N GLN A 82 5.76 13.22 16.72
CA GLN A 82 5.78 14.68 16.57
C GLN A 82 5.14 15.37 17.77
N GLU A 83 4.04 14.84 18.27
CA GLU A 83 3.35 15.34 19.47
C GLU A 83 4.22 15.17 20.71
N PHE A 84 4.80 13.99 20.91
CA PHE A 84 5.73 13.71 22.01
C PHE A 84 6.92 14.67 22.01
N VAL A 85 7.52 14.96 20.85
CA VAL A 85 8.63 15.92 20.75
C VAL A 85 8.20 17.33 21.14
N ARG A 86 7.00 17.77 20.73
CA ARG A 86 6.45 19.09 21.11
C ARG A 86 6.20 19.17 22.61
N GLU A 87 5.51 18.17 23.16
CA GLU A 87 5.18 18.13 24.58
C GLU A 87 6.44 18.05 25.44
N THR A 88 7.41 17.20 25.07
CA THR A 88 8.70 17.11 25.75
C THR A 88 9.43 18.45 25.72
N ASN A 89 9.41 19.16 24.60
CA ASN A 89 10.02 20.48 24.53
C ASN A 89 9.31 21.50 25.45
N ASP A 90 7.99 21.59 25.35
CA ASP A 90 7.22 22.67 25.98
C ASP A 90 7.04 22.46 27.49
N VAL A 91 6.88 21.20 27.92
CA VAL A 91 6.60 20.84 29.32
C VAL A 91 7.88 20.52 30.09
N LEU A 92 8.90 19.95 29.42
CA LEU A 92 10.10 19.47 30.09
C LEU A 92 11.34 20.31 29.77
N LEU A 93 11.72 20.45 28.49
CA LEU A 93 13.01 21.03 28.13
C LEU A 93 13.07 22.54 28.31
N VAL A 94 12.07 23.27 27.79
CA VAL A 94 12.01 24.73 27.88
C VAL A 94 11.92 25.18 29.33
N PRO A 95 11.01 24.68 30.18
CA PRO A 95 10.95 25.12 31.58
C PRO A 95 12.24 24.85 32.36
N ARG A 96 12.91 23.72 32.10
CA ARG A 96 14.14 23.31 32.80
C ARG A 96 15.38 24.09 32.34
N TYR A 97 15.53 24.29 31.03
CA TYR A 97 16.74 24.85 30.43
C TYR A 97 16.55 26.25 29.84
N ARG A 98 15.45 26.96 30.15
CA ARG A 98 15.19 28.34 29.68
C ARG A 98 16.37 29.29 29.92
N LYS A 99 17.02 29.16 31.08
CA LYS A 99 18.17 29.99 31.47
C LYS A 99 19.52 29.42 30.97
N GLN A 100 19.51 28.26 30.32
CA GLN A 100 20.68 27.53 29.82
C GLN A 100 20.51 27.21 28.32
N PRO A 101 20.52 28.23 27.44
CA PRO A 101 20.25 28.04 26.01
C PRO A 101 21.28 27.15 25.30
N ALA A 102 22.49 27.02 25.83
CA ALA A 102 23.50 26.10 25.31
C ALA A 102 23.05 24.63 25.47
N THR A 103 22.58 24.25 26.66
CA THR A 103 22.05 22.91 26.95
C THR A 103 20.81 22.58 26.12
N LEU A 104 19.92 23.57 25.92
CA LEU A 104 18.76 23.40 25.04
C LEU A 104 19.18 23.15 23.57
N ARG A 105 20.21 23.84 23.08
CA ARG A 105 20.79 23.59 21.75
C ARG A 105 21.51 22.26 21.67
N GLU A 106 22.11 21.77 22.76
CA GLU A 106 22.69 20.42 22.76
C GLU A 106 21.61 19.35 22.59
N LEU A 107 20.47 19.49 23.28
CA LEU A 107 19.33 18.58 23.14
C LEU A 107 18.66 18.70 21.76
N LEU A 108 18.46 19.92 21.25
CA LEU A 108 17.81 20.23 19.98
C LEU A 108 18.69 21.15 19.09
N PRO A 109 19.73 20.61 18.44
CA PRO A 109 20.76 21.42 17.74
C PRO A 109 20.24 22.18 16.53
N GLN A 110 19.19 21.65 15.89
CA GLN A 110 18.53 22.27 14.74
C GLN A 110 17.10 22.72 15.08
N GLY A 111 16.81 22.87 16.38
CA GLY A 111 15.48 23.22 16.86
C GLY A 111 14.44 22.11 16.70
N LEU A 112 13.20 22.45 17.02
CA LEU A 112 12.08 21.50 17.07
C LEU A 112 11.67 21.00 15.68
N ASP A 113 11.73 21.88 14.68
CA ASP A 113 11.40 21.60 13.29
C ASP A 113 12.27 20.51 12.65
N TYR A 114 13.47 20.29 13.19
CA TYR A 114 14.34 19.21 12.72
C TYR A 114 13.71 17.82 12.91
N LEU A 115 12.87 17.68 13.93
CA LEU A 115 12.14 16.46 14.26
C LEU A 115 10.69 16.55 13.78
N THR A 116 9.97 17.64 14.06
CA THR A 116 8.55 17.75 13.68
C THR A 116 8.32 17.95 12.18
N GLY A 117 9.27 18.55 11.48
CA GLY A 117 9.26 18.73 10.02
C GLY A 117 10.06 17.67 9.26
N ALA A 118 10.60 16.66 9.94
CA ALA A 118 11.42 15.64 9.29
C ALA A 118 10.62 14.84 8.25
N ALA A 119 11.25 14.56 7.10
CA ALA A 119 10.67 13.62 6.14
C ALA A 119 10.54 12.22 6.77
N LYS A 120 9.50 11.47 6.39
CA LYS A 120 9.19 10.13 6.95
C LYS A 120 10.37 9.16 6.98
N LYS A 121 11.28 9.27 6.00
CA LYS A 121 12.48 8.43 5.87
C LYS A 121 13.60 8.81 6.86
N ASP A 122 13.66 10.07 7.27
CA ASP A 122 14.75 10.62 8.09
C ASP A 122 14.35 10.69 9.56
N LEU A 123 13.03 10.77 9.84
CA LEU A 123 12.49 10.87 11.19
C LEU A 123 12.96 9.77 12.15
N PRO A 124 13.01 8.47 11.80
CA PRO A 124 13.44 7.43 12.74
C PRO A 124 14.85 7.68 13.28
N THR A 125 15.81 7.96 12.39
CA THR A 125 17.21 8.21 12.75
C THR A 125 17.36 9.48 13.58
N ARG A 126 16.65 10.56 13.19
CA ARG A 126 16.70 11.83 13.92
C ARG A 126 16.08 11.70 15.30
N PHE A 127 14.96 10.99 15.41
CA PHE A 127 14.28 10.75 16.67
C PHE A 127 15.08 9.82 17.58
N GLU A 128 15.74 8.78 17.05
CA GLU A 128 16.67 7.96 17.84
C GLU A 128 17.82 8.77 18.43
N ALA A 129 18.40 9.70 17.66
CA ALA A 129 19.44 10.60 18.16
C ALA A 129 18.92 11.52 19.27
N PHE A 130 17.66 11.98 19.17
CA PHE A 130 17.02 12.77 20.21
C PHE A 130 16.77 11.94 21.48
N VAL A 131 16.25 10.72 21.36
CA VAL A 131 16.04 9.82 22.50
C VAL A 131 17.35 9.48 23.21
N LYS A 132 18.44 9.24 22.49
CA LYS A 132 19.78 9.05 23.08
C LYS A 132 20.26 10.25 23.88
N LYS A 133 19.88 11.47 23.46
CA LYS A 133 20.18 12.68 24.23
C LYS A 133 19.35 12.77 25.49
N LEU A 134 18.05 12.42 25.44
CA LEU A 134 17.22 12.31 26.65
C LEU A 134 17.80 11.28 27.64
N GLU A 135 18.33 10.15 27.15
CA GLU A 135 19.02 9.14 27.97
C GLU A 135 20.28 9.71 28.63
N ALA A 136 21.12 10.43 27.88
CA ALA A 136 22.33 11.05 28.41
C ALA A 136 22.03 12.11 29.49
N TYR A 137 20.86 12.74 29.41
CA TYR A 137 20.37 13.75 30.36
C TYR A 137 19.38 13.17 31.39
N ALA A 138 19.27 11.85 31.53
CA ALA A 138 18.29 11.21 32.40
C ALA A 138 18.46 11.57 33.89
N ALA A 139 19.68 11.91 34.33
CA ALA A 139 19.93 12.39 35.69
C ALA A 139 19.21 13.72 35.98
N ASP A 140 19.07 14.57 34.96
CA ASP A 140 18.43 15.89 35.09
C ASP A 140 16.95 15.86 34.72
N LEU A 141 16.56 15.03 33.77
CA LEU A 141 15.22 15.00 33.17
C LEU A 141 14.33 13.87 33.68
N GLY A 142 14.92 12.89 34.39
CA GLY A 142 14.30 11.60 34.67
C GLY A 142 14.43 10.65 33.47
N ALA A 143 14.30 9.35 33.73
CA ALA A 143 14.40 8.31 32.70
C ALA A 143 13.14 8.19 31.82
N GLN A 144 11.98 8.64 32.32
CA GLN A 144 10.67 8.44 31.68
C GLN A 144 10.60 8.96 30.23
N PRO A 145 11.06 10.18 29.90
CA PRO A 145 11.01 10.68 28.52
C PRO A 145 11.83 9.83 27.54
N ALA A 146 12.97 9.31 27.98
CA ALA A 146 13.76 8.40 27.18
C ALA A 146 13.03 7.06 26.96
N THR A 147 12.40 6.51 28.00
CA THR A 147 11.59 5.29 27.92
C THR A 147 10.42 5.44 26.95
N ASP A 148 9.66 6.53 27.05
CA ASP A 148 8.52 6.80 26.18
C ASP A 148 8.97 7.00 24.72
N GLY A 149 10.09 7.71 24.52
CA GLY A 149 10.70 7.85 23.19
C GLY A 149 11.14 6.52 22.58
N ARG A 150 11.70 5.60 23.37
CA ARG A 150 12.04 4.23 22.92
C ARG A 150 10.80 3.42 22.55
N ALA A 151 9.72 3.54 23.33
CA ALA A 151 8.45 2.86 23.02
C ALA A 151 7.87 3.35 21.68
N LEU A 152 7.92 4.66 21.41
CA LEU A 152 7.48 5.24 20.14
C LEU A 152 8.34 4.81 18.95
N LEU A 153 9.66 4.67 19.12
CA LEU A 153 10.53 4.08 18.09
C LEU A 153 10.16 2.63 17.77
N ALA A 154 9.87 1.82 18.81
CA ALA A 154 9.45 0.44 18.64
C ALA A 154 8.07 0.33 17.95
N ALA A 155 7.14 1.23 18.29
CA ALA A 155 5.84 1.32 17.63
C ALA A 155 5.98 1.70 16.15
N LEU A 156 6.82 2.68 15.81
CA LEU A 156 7.10 3.06 14.42
C LEU A 156 7.76 1.93 13.64
N ALA A 157 8.72 1.21 14.24
CA ALA A 157 9.34 0.04 13.63
C ALA A 157 8.30 -1.06 13.34
N THR A 158 7.44 -1.35 14.32
CA THR A 158 6.35 -2.33 14.18
C THR A 158 5.38 -1.94 13.07
N ALA A 159 4.95 -0.68 13.03
CA ALA A 159 4.06 -0.16 11.99
C ALA A 159 4.70 -0.22 10.59
N THR A 160 6.01 0.04 10.50
CA THR A 160 6.77 -0.06 9.24
C THR A 160 6.92 -1.50 8.77
N THR A 161 7.20 -2.43 9.69
CA THR A 161 7.26 -3.87 9.41
C THR A 161 5.88 -4.42 9.02
N ALA A 162 4.81 -4.01 9.71
CA ALA A 162 3.44 -4.39 9.38
C ALA A 162 3.07 -3.91 7.97
N ARG A 163 3.33 -2.65 7.62
CA ARG A 163 3.13 -2.12 6.25
C ARG A 163 3.91 -2.91 5.21
N THR A 164 5.15 -3.25 5.50
CA THR A 164 6.00 -4.04 4.59
C THR A 164 5.47 -5.46 4.43
N LYS A 165 5.03 -6.11 5.53
CA LYS A 165 4.37 -7.42 5.51
C LYS A 165 3.05 -7.38 4.75
N THR A 166 2.21 -6.37 4.92
CA THR A 166 0.96 -6.21 4.16
C THR A 166 1.24 -6.00 2.67
N ARG A 167 2.24 -5.18 2.30
CA ARG A 167 2.63 -4.99 0.90
C ARG A 167 3.20 -6.28 0.28
N LEU A 168 4.05 -7.00 1.01
CA LEU A 168 4.57 -8.30 0.58
C LEU A 168 3.46 -9.34 0.49
N ALA A 169 2.54 -9.37 1.44
CA ALA A 169 1.36 -10.22 1.39
C ALA A 169 0.52 -9.88 0.15
N GLU A 170 0.12 -8.63 -0.08
CA GLU A 170 -0.61 -8.23 -1.29
C GLU A 170 0.08 -8.67 -2.59
N THR A 171 1.41 -8.68 -2.64
CA THR A 171 2.19 -9.10 -3.81
C THR A 171 2.34 -10.63 -3.92
N ALA A 172 2.52 -11.32 -2.79
CA ALA A 172 2.70 -12.77 -2.71
C ALA A 172 1.38 -13.54 -2.76
N THR A 173 0.25 -12.92 -2.39
CA THR A 173 -1.04 -13.62 -2.32
C THR A 173 -1.50 -14.07 -3.71
N ILE A 174 -1.16 -13.34 -4.78
CA ILE A 174 -1.47 -13.73 -6.16
C ILE A 174 -0.57 -14.87 -6.66
N SER A 175 0.75 -14.78 -6.50
CA SER A 175 1.68 -15.82 -7.00
C SER A 175 1.55 -17.16 -6.25
N THR A 176 1.04 -17.12 -5.02
CA THR A 176 0.76 -18.32 -4.20
C THR A 176 -0.56 -19.04 -4.55
N LEU A 177 -1.30 -18.56 -5.56
CA LEU A 177 -2.52 -19.20 -6.09
C LEU A 177 -2.22 -20.48 -6.89
N GLY A 178 -0.95 -20.82 -7.15
CA GLY A 178 -0.60 -22.00 -7.93
C GLY A 178 -0.78 -21.78 -9.44
N THR A 179 -0.83 -22.87 -10.20
CA THR A 179 -0.95 -22.88 -11.67
C THR A 179 -2.23 -22.21 -12.19
N ASP A 180 -3.29 -22.21 -11.38
CA ASP A 180 -4.65 -21.80 -11.78
C ASP A 180 -4.75 -20.28 -12.01
N TRP A 181 -3.95 -19.49 -11.29
CA TRP A 181 -3.82 -18.05 -11.52
C TRP A 181 -3.28 -17.72 -12.91
N ARG A 182 -2.29 -18.50 -13.37
CA ARG A 182 -1.62 -18.24 -14.64
C ARG A 182 -2.57 -18.51 -15.80
N ALA A 183 -3.32 -19.62 -15.73
CA ALA A 183 -4.37 -19.94 -16.69
C ALA A 183 -5.43 -18.83 -16.77
N LEU A 184 -5.87 -18.29 -15.64
CA LEU A 184 -6.83 -17.18 -15.62
C LEU A 184 -6.23 -15.89 -16.20
N CYS A 185 -4.95 -15.59 -15.97
CA CYS A 185 -4.28 -14.45 -16.60
C CYS A 185 -4.09 -14.61 -18.10
N GLU A 186 -3.79 -15.83 -18.57
CA GLU A 186 -3.73 -16.16 -19.99
C GLU A 186 -5.11 -16.03 -20.64
N ALA A 187 -6.17 -16.47 -19.96
CA ALA A 187 -7.55 -16.30 -20.43
C ALA A 187 -7.97 -14.81 -20.46
N LEU A 188 -7.61 -14.02 -19.44
CA LEU A 188 -7.81 -12.55 -19.44
C LEU A 188 -7.11 -11.88 -20.63
N TRP A 189 -5.90 -12.33 -20.95
CA TRP A 189 -5.15 -11.83 -22.11
C TRP A 189 -5.79 -12.22 -23.43
N GLN A 190 -6.26 -13.47 -23.56
CA GLN A 190 -7.00 -13.91 -24.74
C GLN A 190 -8.27 -13.06 -24.96
N VAL A 191 -9.05 -12.82 -23.90
CA VAL A 191 -10.22 -11.95 -23.94
C VAL A 191 -9.84 -10.53 -24.36
N HIS A 192 -8.72 -10.02 -23.87
CA HIS A 192 -8.24 -8.68 -24.23
C HIS A 192 -7.87 -8.58 -25.71
N CYS A 193 -7.10 -9.54 -26.22
CA CYS A 193 -6.71 -9.60 -27.63
C CYS A 193 -7.91 -9.73 -28.56
N VAL A 194 -8.86 -10.63 -28.24
CA VAL A 194 -10.10 -10.78 -29.03
C VAL A 194 -10.95 -9.51 -28.95
N GLY A 195 -11.07 -8.90 -27.76
CA GLY A 195 -11.79 -7.64 -27.61
C GLY A 195 -11.18 -6.51 -28.44
N LEU A 196 -9.86 -6.37 -28.44
CA LEU A 196 -9.17 -5.37 -29.27
C LEU A 196 -9.34 -5.64 -30.77
N ALA A 197 -9.35 -6.91 -31.19
CA ALA A 197 -9.58 -7.27 -32.59
C ALA A 197 -11.03 -6.94 -33.03
N GLU A 198 -12.02 -7.30 -32.21
CA GLU A 198 -13.45 -7.06 -32.48
C GLU A 198 -13.80 -5.56 -32.45
N TYR A 199 -13.21 -4.82 -31.51
CA TYR A 199 -13.46 -3.40 -31.31
C TYR A 199 -12.29 -2.54 -31.79
N TYR A 200 -11.61 -2.92 -32.87
CA TYR A 200 -10.39 -2.22 -33.32
C TYR A 200 -10.63 -0.74 -33.66
N GLN A 201 -11.84 -0.38 -34.12
CA GLN A 201 -12.24 1.01 -34.38
C GLN A 201 -12.57 1.79 -33.10
N GLU A 202 -12.94 1.09 -32.03
CA GLU A 202 -13.38 1.65 -30.75
C GLU A 202 -12.78 0.86 -29.57
N PRO A 203 -11.44 0.90 -29.37
CA PRO A 203 -10.76 0.07 -28.37
C PRO A 203 -11.21 0.34 -26.92
N ALA A 204 -11.87 1.48 -26.68
CA ALA A 204 -12.55 1.78 -25.43
C ALA A 204 -13.62 0.73 -25.07
N LYS A 205 -14.32 0.14 -26.05
CA LYS A 205 -15.29 -0.95 -25.83
C LYS A 205 -14.63 -2.25 -25.36
N ALA A 206 -13.41 -2.53 -25.82
CA ALA A 206 -12.64 -3.66 -25.29
C ALA A 206 -12.22 -3.42 -23.83
N ARG A 207 -11.89 -2.17 -23.47
CA ARG A 207 -11.53 -1.80 -22.09
C ARG A 207 -12.69 -2.00 -21.11
N THR A 208 -13.94 -1.77 -21.51
CA THR A 208 -15.11 -1.89 -20.60
C THR A 208 -15.37 -3.33 -20.14
N LEU A 209 -14.78 -4.33 -20.80
CA LEU A 209 -14.82 -5.73 -20.37
C LEU A 209 -14.07 -5.95 -19.04
N PHE A 210 -13.20 -5.03 -18.63
CA PHE A 210 -12.33 -5.19 -17.48
C PHE A 210 -12.53 -4.10 -16.43
N ALA A 211 -12.69 -4.49 -15.16
CA ALA A 211 -12.84 -3.58 -14.03
C ALA A 211 -11.48 -3.03 -13.53
N TYR A 212 -10.73 -2.34 -14.40
CA TYR A 212 -9.41 -1.79 -14.04
C TYR A 212 -9.44 -0.84 -12.83
N HIS A 213 -10.60 -0.28 -12.49
CA HIS A 213 -10.78 0.55 -11.29
C HIS A 213 -10.60 -0.23 -9.97
N LEU A 214 -10.78 -1.55 -9.97
CA LEU A 214 -10.53 -2.42 -8.81
C LEU A 214 -9.03 -2.65 -8.59
N LEU A 215 -8.20 -2.47 -9.63
CA LEU A 215 -6.77 -2.66 -9.54
C LEU A 215 -6.11 -1.36 -9.10
N LYS A 216 -5.24 -1.43 -8.08
CA LYS A 216 -4.41 -0.28 -7.70
C LYS A 216 -3.56 0.11 -8.93
N SER A 217 -3.69 1.36 -9.38
CA SER A 217 -2.88 1.88 -10.49
C SER A 217 -1.40 1.62 -10.23
N ARG A 218 -0.69 1.04 -11.22
CA ARG A 218 0.77 0.91 -11.21
C ARG A 218 1.46 2.27 -11.02
N ASN A 219 0.77 3.35 -11.37
CA ASN A 219 1.16 4.73 -11.15
C ASN A 219 0.28 5.35 -10.06
N GLY A 220 0.59 5.10 -8.78
CA GLY A 220 0.13 5.91 -7.66
C GLY A 220 0.80 7.30 -7.60
N GLY A 221 1.17 7.85 -8.76
CA GLY A 221 1.86 9.13 -8.89
C GLY A 221 0.95 10.16 -9.55
N LYS A 222 0.41 11.06 -8.73
CA LYS A 222 -0.28 12.31 -9.10
C LYS A 222 -1.58 12.12 -9.90
N LYS A 223 -2.72 12.36 -9.23
CA LYS A 223 -3.91 12.90 -9.91
C LYS A 223 -3.46 14.16 -10.65
N LYS A 224 -3.32 14.12 -11.98
CA LYS A 224 -3.37 15.34 -12.78
C LYS A 224 -4.79 15.87 -12.65
N PRO A 225 -4.99 17.14 -12.25
CA PRO A 225 -6.31 17.74 -12.31
C PRO A 225 -6.81 17.68 -13.76
N ALA A 226 -8.09 17.38 -13.92
CA ALA A 226 -8.76 17.34 -15.21
C ALA A 226 -8.55 18.69 -15.95
N PRO A 227 -8.30 18.68 -17.27
CA PRO A 227 -8.25 19.92 -18.03
C PRO A 227 -9.62 20.58 -17.94
N GLN A 228 -9.65 21.82 -17.44
CA GLN A 228 -10.83 22.65 -17.55
C GLN A 228 -11.08 22.87 -19.05
N LEU A 229 -12.20 22.35 -19.54
CA LEU A 229 -12.77 22.79 -20.80
C LEU A 229 -13.20 24.24 -20.60
N VAL A 230 -12.44 25.16 -21.21
CA VAL A 230 -12.86 26.55 -21.34
C VAL A 230 -14.02 26.56 -22.33
N ALA A 231 -15.16 27.08 -21.87
CA ALA A 231 -16.35 27.31 -22.67
C ALA A 231 -16.15 28.47 -23.66
#